data_AF-A0A938LUK1-F1
#
_entry.id   AF-A0A938LUK1-F1
#
_cell.length_a   1.000
_cell.length_b   1.000
_cell.length_c   1.000
_cell.angle_alpha   90.00
_cell.angle_beta   90.00
_cell.angle_gamma   90.00
#
_symmetry.space_group_name_H-M   'P 1'
#
loop_
_entity.id
_entity.type
_entity.pdbx_description
1 polymer ?
#
loop_
_entity_poly.entity_id
_entity_poly.type
_entity_poly.pdbx_seq_one_letter_code
_entity_poly.pdbx_strand_id
1 'polypeptide(L)'
;MKRTTWNFMIDSLAFVDLLLLTGTGAILKWVLPPGSGGGHGQGFRGGRGLGPGGGQVRQLLGLGRHEWGDVHFLLAALFVLLILAHV
;
A
#
# COMPACT_ATOMS: atom_id res chain seq x y z
N MET A 1 -9.58 -32.75 -3.83
CA MET A 1 -9.28 -32.23 -2.47
C MET A 1 -10.57 -32.20 -1.67
N LYS A 2 -10.53 -32.44 -0.36
CA LYS A 2 -11.74 -32.31 0.49
C LYS A 2 -12.09 -30.82 0.61
N ARG A 3 -13.39 -30.49 0.65
CA ARG A 3 -13.87 -29.10 0.84
C ARG A 3 -13.17 -28.43 2.03
N THR A 4 -12.98 -29.19 3.12
CA THR A 4 -12.26 -28.74 4.31
C THR A 4 -10.83 -28.30 4.03
N THR A 5 -10.09 -29.00 3.18
CA THR A 5 -8.71 -28.65 2.83
C THR A 5 -8.66 -27.38 1.99
N TRP A 6 -9.60 -27.21 1.06
CA TRP A 6 -9.70 -26.00 0.23
C TRP A 6 -10.02 -24.76 1.07
N ASN A 7 -11.01 -24.85 1.94
CA ASN A 7 -11.36 -23.76 2.86
C ASN A 7 -10.16 -23.43 3.76
N PHE A 8 -9.52 -24.42 4.37
CA PHE A 8 -8.33 -24.19 5.20
C PHE A 8 -7.21 -23.44 4.44
N MET A 9 -7.01 -23.74 3.15
CA MET A 9 -6.03 -23.04 2.32
C MET A 9 -6.42 -21.58 2.05
N ILE A 10 -7.69 -21.33 1.70
CA ILE A 10 -8.20 -19.97 1.48
C ILE A 10 -8.08 -19.14 2.76
N ASP A 11 -8.46 -19.71 3.90
CA ASP A 11 -8.44 -19.03 5.19
C ASP A 11 -7.02 -18.66 5.60
N SER A 12 -6.09 -19.60 5.40
CA SER A 12 -4.67 -19.37 5.65
C SER A 12 -4.10 -18.27 4.75
N LEU A 13 -4.48 -18.27 3.46
CA LEU A 13 -4.05 -17.24 2.52
C LEU A 13 -4.64 -15.87 2.87
N ALA A 14 -5.94 -15.81 3.20
CA ALA A 14 -6.63 -14.61 3.62
C ALA A 14 -6.03 -14.02 4.91
N PHE A 15 -5.64 -14.88 5.86
CA PHE A 15 -4.98 -14.44 7.08
C PHE A 15 -3.62 -13.81 6.79
N VAL A 16 -2.80 -14.41 5.94
CA VAL A 16 -1.50 -13.82 5.53
C VAL A 16 -1.72 -12.49 4.82
N ASP A 17 -2.68 -12.43 3.91
CA ASP A 17 -3.01 -11.21 3.17
C ASP A 17 -3.47 -10.07 4.11
N LEU A 18 -4.28 -10.39 5.13
CA LEU A 18 -4.68 -9.43 6.17
C LEU A 18 -3.48 -8.84 6.93
N LEU A 19 -2.47 -9.66 7.25
CA LEU A 19 -1.24 -9.18 7.89
C LEU A 19 -0.47 -8.23 6.97
N LEU A 20 -0.38 -8.55 5.68
CA LEU A 20 0.27 -7.70 4.67
C LEU A 20 -0.49 -6.39 4.48
N LEU A 21 -1.82 -6.43 4.45
CA LEU A 21 -2.68 -5.23 4.42
C LEU A 21 -2.44 -4.33 5.62
N THR A 22 -2.42 -4.90 6.82
CA THR A 22 -2.16 -4.16 8.05
C THR A 22 -0.76 -3.54 8.02
N GLY A 23 0.25 -4.29 7.59
CA GLY A 23 1.63 -3.82 7.48
C GLY A 23 1.80 -2.69 6.46
N THR A 24 1.23 -2.83 5.27
CA THR A 24 1.29 -1.80 4.22
C THR A 24 0.50 -0.55 4.59
N GLY A 25 -0.66 -0.69 5.25
CA GLY A 25 -1.43 0.43 5.78
C GLY A 25 -0.67 1.18 6.89
N ALA A 26 0.01 0.45 7.77
CA ALA A 26 0.91 1.00 8.78
C ALA A 26 2.06 1.79 8.15
N ILE A 27 2.70 1.25 7.11
CA ILE A 27 3.75 1.93 6.33
C ILE A 27 3.22 3.25 5.75
N LEU A 28 2.06 3.23 5.07
CA LEU A 28 1.46 4.42 4.46
C LEU A 28 1.02 5.46 5.50
N LYS A 29 0.67 5.04 6.72
CA LYS A 29 0.25 5.95 7.79
C LYS A 29 1.44 6.60 8.50
N TRP A 30 2.48 5.83 8.81
CA TRP A 30 3.55 6.27 9.71
C TRP A 30 4.90 6.50 9.02
N VAL A 31 5.23 5.71 8.00
CA VAL A 31 6.52 5.82 7.29
C VAL A 31 6.41 6.79 6.11
N LEU A 32 5.32 6.68 5.35
CA LEU A 32 5.05 7.45 4.14
C LEU A 32 3.75 8.29 4.26
N PRO A 33 3.66 9.19 5.27
CA PRO A 33 2.45 9.97 5.51
C PRO A 33 2.12 10.89 4.32
N PRO A 34 0.87 11.38 4.23
CA PRO A 34 0.43 12.28 3.16
C PRO A 34 1.40 13.46 2.96
N GLY A 35 1.78 13.74 1.71
CA GLY A 35 2.76 14.78 1.36
C GLY A 35 4.20 14.30 1.23
N SER A 36 4.54 13.07 1.63
CA SER A 36 5.91 12.53 1.51
C SER A 36 6.25 11.98 0.11
N GLY A 37 5.25 11.80 -0.75
CA GLY A 37 5.35 11.13 -2.06
C GLY A 37 5.52 12.06 -3.27
N GLY A 38 5.84 13.35 -3.09
CA GLY A 38 6.16 14.25 -4.20
C GLY A 38 5.04 14.51 -5.21
N GLY A 39 3.77 14.26 -4.88
CA GLY A 39 2.64 14.43 -5.79
C GLY A 39 1.96 15.80 -5.69
N HIS A 40 2.16 16.63 -6.73
CA HIS A 40 1.29 17.74 -7.16
C HIS A 40 1.19 19.00 -6.28
N GLY A 41 2.29 19.76 -6.29
CA GLY A 41 2.31 21.22 -6.01
C GLY A 41 3.04 22.05 -7.07
N GLN A 42 3.64 21.45 -8.11
CA GLN A 42 4.09 22.21 -9.28
C GLN A 42 2.93 22.35 -10.26
N GLY A 43 1.96 23.19 -9.88
CA GLY A 43 1.01 23.72 -10.87
C GLY A 43 1.77 24.49 -11.95
N PHE A 44 1.13 24.66 -13.11
CA PHE A 44 1.58 25.46 -14.27
C PHE A 44 1.90 26.95 -13.97
N ARG A 45 2.00 27.35 -12.69
CA ARG A 45 2.56 28.62 -12.23
C ARG A 45 3.79 28.35 -11.39
N GLY A 46 4.96 28.65 -11.97
CA GLY A 46 6.25 28.60 -11.30
C GLY A 46 6.22 29.27 -9.93
N GLY A 47 6.34 28.46 -8.89
CA GLY A 47 6.52 28.91 -7.52
C GLY A 47 7.86 28.39 -7.01
N ARG A 48 8.80 29.32 -6.81
CA ARG A 48 10.13 29.13 -6.20
C ARG A 48 10.16 28.03 -5.14
N GLY A 49 10.93 26.99 -5.41
CA GLY A 49 11.32 25.96 -4.45
C GLY A 49 12.76 25.50 -4.63
N LEU A 50 13.65 26.36 -5.12
CA LEU A 50 15.10 26.16 -5.02
C LEU A 50 15.57 26.67 -3.65
N GLY A 51 15.52 25.80 -2.65
CA GLY A 51 16.31 25.92 -1.42
C GLY A 51 17.21 24.70 -1.29
N PRO A 52 18.35 24.76 -0.57
CA PRO A 52 19.29 23.63 -0.42
C PRO A 52 18.74 22.39 0.32
N GLY A 53 17.45 22.37 0.65
CA GLY A 53 16.72 21.27 1.29
C GLY A 53 15.49 20.84 0.49
N GLY A 54 15.58 20.83 -0.85
CA GLY A 54 14.54 20.30 -1.74
C GLY A 54 14.08 18.93 -1.24
N GLY A 55 12.82 18.87 -0.80
CA GLY A 55 12.30 17.78 0.03
C GLY A 55 12.64 16.43 -0.57
N GLN A 56 13.49 15.67 0.12
CA GLN A 56 13.75 14.28 -0.24
C GLN A 56 12.40 13.55 -0.21
N VAL A 57 11.93 13.12 -1.38
CA VAL A 57 10.78 12.24 -1.49
C VAL A 57 11.07 11.04 -0.61
N ARG A 58 10.24 10.79 0.41
CA ARG A 58 10.46 9.64 1.28
C ARG A 58 10.14 8.39 0.50
N GLN A 59 11.12 7.50 0.44
CA GLN A 59 11.00 6.19 -0.20
C GLN A 59 11.29 5.11 0.83
N LEU A 60 10.60 3.99 0.71
CA LEU A 60 10.86 2.78 1.48
C LEU A 60 11.03 1.63 0.49
N LEU A 61 12.15 0.91 0.57
CA LEU A 61 12.51 -0.13 -0.40
C LEU A 61 12.51 0.36 -1.86
N GLY A 62 12.87 1.62 -2.08
CA GLY A 62 12.87 2.24 -3.42
C GLY A 62 11.48 2.61 -3.95
N LEU A 63 10.42 2.35 -3.18
CA LEU A 63 9.03 2.69 -3.54
C LEU A 63 8.56 3.92 -2.76
N GLY A 64 7.89 4.83 -3.47
CA GLY A 64 7.26 6.00 -2.88
C GLY A 64 5.89 5.68 -2.28
N ARG A 65 5.22 6.72 -1.76
CA ARG A 65 3.89 6.59 -1.15
C ARG A 65 2.85 6.08 -2.16
N HIS A 66 2.95 6.48 -3.42
CA HIS A 66 1.96 6.12 -4.42
C HIS A 66 2.04 4.64 -4.75
N GLU A 67 3.26 4.14 -4.96
CA GLU A 67 3.56 2.76 -5.31
C GLU A 67 3.23 1.81 -4.15
N TRP A 68 3.55 2.18 -2.90
CA TRP A 68 3.07 1.45 -1.72
C TRP A 68 1.54 1.50 -1.60
N GLY A 69 0.92 2.58 -2.07
CA GLY A 69 -0.53 2.71 -2.17
C GLY A 69 -1.13 1.71 -3.15
N ASP A 70 -0.51 1.53 -4.31
CA ASP A 70 -0.93 0.56 -5.32
C ASP A 70 -0.80 -0.88 -4.80
N VAL A 71 0.30 -1.19 -4.11
CA VAL A 71 0.48 -2.49 -3.42
C VAL A 71 -0.62 -2.72 -2.39
N HIS A 72 -0.88 -1.73 -1.52
CA HIS A 72 -1.94 -1.83 -0.50
C HIS A 72 -3.32 -2.03 -1.14
N PHE A 73 -3.62 -1.31 -2.23
CA PHE A 73 -4.87 -1.44 -2.96
C PHE A 73 -5.05 -2.83 -3.58
N LEU A 74 -4.00 -3.37 -4.21
CA LEU A 74 -4.05 -4.70 -4.80
C LEU A 74 -4.29 -5.79 -3.74
N LEU A 75 -3.62 -5.69 -2.59
CA LEU A 75 -3.86 -6.58 -1.45
C LEU A 75 -5.31 -6.44 -0.96
N ALA A 76 -5.87 -5.22 -0.89
CA ALA A 76 -7.25 -5.02 -0.46
C ALA A 76 -8.26 -5.68 -1.41
N ALA A 77 -8.04 -5.54 -2.73
CA ALA A 77 -8.87 -6.19 -3.73
C ALA A 77 -8.76 -7.72 -3.64
N LEU A 78 -7.56 -8.25 -3.46
CA LEU A 78 -7.33 -9.69 -3.27
C LEU A 78 -8.03 -10.21 -2.00
N PHE A 79 -7.90 -9.50 -0.88
CA PHE A 79 -8.56 -9.85 0.37
C PHE A 79 -10.06 -9.98 0.20
N VAL A 80 -10.70 -9.02 -0.47
CA VAL A 80 -12.15 -9.07 -0.74
C VAL A 80 -12.51 -10.33 -1.52
N LEU A 81 -11.74 -10.68 -2.55
CA LEU A 81 -11.97 -11.91 -3.33
C LEU A 81 -11.80 -13.17 -2.46
N LEU A 82 -10.80 -13.21 -1.59
CA LEU A 82 -10.57 -14.35 -0.69
C LEU A 82 -11.70 -14.50 0.34
N ILE A 83 -12.20 -13.40 0.90
CA ILE A 83 -13.35 -13.43 1.82
C ILE A 83 -14.65 -13.87 1.11
N LEU A 84 -14.84 -13.49 -0.15
CA LEU A 84 -15.96 -14.01 -0.94
C LEU A 84 -15.83 -15.51 -1.22
N ALA A 85 -14.61 -16.03 -1.36
CA ALA A 85 -14.33 -17.43 -1.62
C ALA A 85 -14.27 -18.31 -0.35
N HIS A 86 -14.21 -17.71 0.85
CA HIS A 86 -14.09 -18.35 2.16
C HIS A 86 -15.29 -19.25 2.58
N VAL A 87 -16.36 -19.31 1.77
CA VAL A 87 -17.64 -19.98 2.11
C VAL A 87 -17.65 -21.49 1.88
#